data_AF-A0A6P8I8G4-F1
#
_entry.id   AF-A0A6P8I8G4-F1
#
_cell.length_a   1.000
_cell.length_b   1.000
_cell.length_c   1.000
_cell.angle_alpha   90.00
_cell.angle_beta   90.00
_cell.angle_gamma   90.00
#
_symmetry.space_group_name_H-M   'P 1'
#
loop_
_entity.id
_entity.type
_entity.pdbx_description
1 polymer ?
#
loop_
_entity_poly.entity_id
_entity_poly.type
_entity_poly.pdbx_seq_one_letter_code
_entity_poly.pdbx_strand_id
1 'polypeptide(L)'
;MFRVLVLVLVSLWSLETDSLNILFRQKEVIKQIQKYGVHHPDQDHHTDARPSYCKVSVQKTNIAQGQDLKFIQRGIGKCAKVQSLSSSEEDQPSSCPSHHLCLASKSQLHDISTISGIITASSAVHCTCVDPSQACRRVSSFHTYHAGSYYKTTMDVGRCVGTCAKGQKTCKAVSTTTISVNGPNGAQCVKKITKCACTRTCYRVSHKQLFRTRQFDKTTNSNRTVYRVIDVGKCSGQCYKKRPSSCIYW
;
A
#
# COMPACT_ATOMS: atom_id res chain seq x y z
N MET A 1 50.24 14.15 -41.60
CA MET A 1 49.79 14.11 -40.18
C MET A 1 48.77 15.21 -39.81
N PHE A 2 47.96 15.72 -40.74
CA PHE A 2 46.99 16.82 -40.48
C PHE A 2 45.53 16.53 -40.89
N ARG A 3 45.22 15.33 -41.41
CA ARG A 3 43.85 14.98 -41.86
C ARG A 3 43.05 14.07 -40.91
N VAL A 4 43.67 13.53 -39.86
CA VAL A 4 43.00 12.67 -38.87
C VAL A 4 42.50 13.46 -37.65
N LEU A 5 43.08 14.63 -37.36
CA LEU A 5 42.69 15.47 -36.22
C LEU A 5 41.40 16.29 -36.46
N VAL A 6 41.02 16.54 -37.73
CA VAL A 6 39.85 17.37 -38.08
C VAL A 6 38.53 16.60 -37.97
N LEU A 7 38.53 15.28 -38.19
CA LEU A 7 37.30 14.45 -38.13
C LEU A 7 36.85 14.10 -36.71
N VAL A 8 37.74 14.20 -35.71
CA VAL A 8 37.39 13.98 -34.30
C VAL A 8 36.78 15.24 -33.68
N LEU A 9 37.11 16.44 -34.17
CA LEU A 9 36.54 17.69 -33.65
C LEU A 9 35.15 18.02 -34.21
N VAL A 10 34.81 17.58 -35.43
CA VAL A 10 33.47 17.79 -36.02
C VAL A 10 32.41 16.86 -35.40
N SER A 11 32.81 15.67 -34.93
CA SER A 11 31.90 14.70 -34.30
C SER A 11 31.62 14.99 -32.81
N LEU A 12 32.47 15.78 -32.14
CA LEU A 12 32.23 16.25 -30.77
C LEU A 12 31.36 17.52 -30.69
N TRP A 13 31.28 18.33 -31.74
CA TRP A 13 30.38 19.49 -31.80
C TRP A 13 28.92 19.16 -32.19
N SER A 14 28.66 17.95 -32.72
CA SER A 14 27.30 17.51 -33.08
C SER A 14 26.57 16.73 -31.98
N LEU A 15 27.21 16.40 -30.85
CA LEU A 15 26.53 15.74 -29.72
C LEU A 15 26.12 16.70 -28.59
N GLU A 16 26.56 17.96 -28.62
CA GLU A 16 26.31 18.93 -27.54
C GLU A 16 25.21 19.96 -27.87
N THR A 17 24.61 19.88 -29.06
CA THR A 17 23.56 20.79 -29.54
C THR A 17 22.13 20.21 -29.47
N ASP A 18 21.96 18.89 -29.31
CA ASP A 18 20.63 18.26 -29.18
C ASP A 18 20.08 18.25 -27.74
N SER A 19 20.94 18.43 -26.73
CA SER A 19 20.51 18.43 -25.31
C SER A 19 19.91 19.77 -24.84
N LEU A 20 20.22 20.87 -25.54
CA LEU A 20 19.74 22.22 -25.21
C LEU A 20 18.38 22.56 -25.88
N ASN A 21 18.04 21.92 -26.99
CA ASN A 21 16.78 22.16 -27.71
C ASN A 21 15.54 21.49 -27.06
N ILE A 22 15.74 20.41 -26.30
CA ILE A 22 14.64 19.73 -25.58
C ILE A 22 14.24 20.51 -24.31
N LEU A 23 15.20 21.22 -23.68
CA LEU A 23 14.93 22.04 -22.49
C LEU A 23 14.21 23.36 -22.82
N PHE A 24 14.35 23.87 -24.04
CA PHE A 24 13.68 25.10 -24.48
C PHE A 24 12.21 24.87 -24.89
N ARG A 25 11.84 23.69 -25.41
CA ARG A 25 10.44 23.40 -25.77
C ARG A 25 9.52 23.10 -24.57
N GLN A 26 10.05 22.76 -23.39
CA GLN A 26 9.22 22.55 -22.20
C GLN A 26 8.92 23.83 -21.40
N LYS A 27 9.71 24.90 -21.58
CA LYS A 27 9.50 26.17 -20.85
C LYS A 27 8.41 27.06 -21.48
N GLU A 28 8.11 26.90 -22.76
CA GLU A 28 7.12 27.74 -23.44
C GLU A 28 5.68 27.24 -23.32
N VAL A 29 5.47 25.99 -22.86
CA VAL A 29 4.13 25.45 -22.55
C VAL A 29 3.66 25.89 -21.14
N ILE A 30 4.58 26.24 -20.25
CA ILE A 30 4.25 26.62 -18.85
C ILE A 30 3.83 28.10 -18.75
N LYS A 31 4.20 28.97 -19.71
CA LYS A 31 3.80 30.39 -19.72
C LYS A 31 2.38 30.66 -20.25
N GLN A 32 1.73 29.70 -20.90
CA GLN A 32 0.37 29.88 -21.43
C GLN A 32 -0.75 29.49 -20.44
N ILE A 33 -0.42 28.83 -19.32
CA ILE A 33 -1.42 28.36 -18.34
C ILE A 33 -1.67 29.39 -17.21
N GLN A 34 -0.84 30.43 -17.08
CA GLN A 34 -0.95 31.45 -16.02
C GLN A 34 -1.70 32.73 -16.40
N LYS A 35 -2.29 32.84 -17.60
CA LYS A 35 -2.99 34.07 -18.05
C LYS A 35 -4.52 34.05 -17.90
N TYR A 36 -5.11 32.95 -17.44
CA TYR A 36 -6.55 32.89 -17.13
C TYR A 36 -6.78 32.50 -15.67
N GLY A 37 -6.33 33.38 -14.77
CA GLY A 37 -6.91 33.49 -13.44
C GLY A 37 -7.94 34.60 -13.45
N VAL A 38 -9.22 34.26 -13.38
CA VAL A 38 -10.26 35.17 -12.86
C VAL A 38 -11.01 34.42 -11.79
N HIS A 39 -10.75 34.81 -10.54
CA HIS A 39 -11.62 34.53 -9.41
C HIS A 39 -12.94 35.29 -9.63
N HIS A 40 -14.07 34.58 -9.49
CA HIS A 40 -15.34 35.17 -9.10
C HIS A 40 -15.97 34.32 -7.98
N PRO A 41 -16.64 34.96 -7.00
CA PRO A 41 -17.24 34.30 -5.85
C PRO A 41 -18.63 33.75 -6.18
N ASP A 42 -19.05 32.77 -5.38
CA ASP A 42 -20.42 32.28 -5.19
C ASP A 42 -21.24 31.88 -6.42
N GLN A 43 -21.27 30.57 -6.68
CA GLN A 43 -22.47 29.88 -7.12
C GLN A 43 -22.43 28.44 -6.61
N ASP A 44 -23.22 28.19 -5.56
CA ASP A 44 -23.61 26.86 -5.11
C ASP A 44 -24.38 26.15 -6.23
N HIS A 45 -23.64 25.56 -7.16
CA HIS A 45 -24.18 24.56 -8.07
C HIS A 45 -24.37 23.27 -7.26
N HIS A 46 -25.53 23.14 -6.63
CA HIS A 46 -26.11 21.84 -6.31
C HIS A 46 -26.35 21.10 -7.64
N THR A 47 -25.29 20.51 -8.17
CA THR A 47 -25.43 19.42 -9.12
C THR A 47 -25.95 18.24 -8.33
N ASP A 48 -27.13 17.73 -8.72
CA ASP A 48 -27.68 16.47 -8.23
C ASP A 48 -26.72 15.33 -8.61
N ALA A 49 -25.63 15.22 -7.84
CA ALA A 49 -24.64 14.19 -7.99
C ALA A 49 -25.31 12.89 -7.56
N ARG A 50 -25.69 12.06 -8.55
CA ARG A 50 -26.30 10.75 -8.31
C ARG A 50 -25.53 10.01 -7.22
N PRO A 51 -26.21 9.40 -6.24
CA PRO A 51 -25.53 8.69 -5.17
C PRO A 51 -24.67 7.58 -5.77
N SER A 52 -23.40 7.58 -5.38
CA SER A 52 -22.47 6.51 -5.73
C SER A 52 -22.43 5.51 -4.59
N TYR A 53 -22.21 4.24 -4.88
CA TYR A 53 -22.13 3.18 -3.88
C TYR A 53 -20.89 2.32 -4.14
N CYS A 54 -20.34 1.75 -3.06
CA CYS A 54 -19.16 0.91 -3.14
C CYS A 54 -19.58 -0.55 -3.22
N LYS A 55 -19.22 -1.21 -4.32
CA LYS A 55 -19.61 -2.60 -4.57
C LYS A 55 -18.44 -3.46 -5.02
N VAL A 56 -18.59 -4.76 -4.84
CA VAL A 56 -17.71 -5.74 -5.45
C VAL A 56 -18.07 -5.84 -6.94
N SER A 57 -17.08 -5.66 -7.80
CA SER A 57 -17.14 -5.95 -9.23
C SER A 57 -16.23 -7.12 -9.51
N VAL A 58 -16.78 -8.21 -10.05
CA VAL A 58 -16.01 -9.40 -10.39
C VAL A 58 -15.48 -9.25 -11.82
N GLN A 59 -14.16 -9.27 -11.96
CA GLN A 59 -13.49 -9.15 -13.24
C GLN A 59 -12.72 -10.43 -13.55
N LYS A 60 -12.94 -11.02 -14.74
CA LYS A 60 -12.08 -12.10 -15.24
C LYS A 60 -10.70 -11.53 -15.49
N THR A 61 -9.70 -12.00 -14.74
CA THR A 61 -8.33 -11.52 -14.81
C THR A 61 -7.39 -12.69 -15.08
N ASN A 62 -6.42 -12.50 -15.98
CA ASN A 62 -5.27 -13.41 -16.10
C ASN A 62 -4.38 -13.21 -14.87
N ILE A 63 -4.35 -14.19 -13.96
CA ILE A 63 -3.63 -14.03 -12.69
C ILE A 63 -2.19 -14.53 -12.80
N ALA A 64 -1.99 -15.63 -13.52
CA ALA A 64 -0.69 -16.24 -13.73
C ALA A 64 -0.70 -17.19 -14.91
N GLN A 65 0.48 -17.73 -15.22
CA GLN A 65 0.67 -18.83 -16.14
C GLN A 65 0.78 -20.14 -15.37
N GLY A 66 -0.09 -21.09 -15.69
CA GLY A 66 -0.11 -22.44 -15.12
C GLY A 66 1.04 -23.30 -15.62
N GLN A 67 1.22 -24.48 -15.02
CA GLN A 67 2.26 -25.45 -15.37
C GLN A 67 2.21 -25.91 -16.82
N ASP A 68 1.03 -25.85 -17.44
CA ASP A 68 0.76 -26.13 -18.84
C ASP A 68 1.03 -24.94 -19.78
N LEU A 69 1.69 -23.89 -19.29
CA LEU A 69 1.97 -22.63 -19.98
C LEU A 69 0.72 -21.85 -20.41
N LYS A 70 -0.48 -22.22 -19.94
CA LYS A 70 -1.71 -21.47 -20.22
C LYS A 70 -1.99 -20.43 -19.14
N PHE A 71 -2.67 -19.36 -19.52
CA PHE A 71 -3.10 -18.35 -18.54
C PHE A 71 -4.23 -18.91 -17.67
N ILE A 72 -4.03 -18.84 -16.35
CA ILE A 72 -5.06 -19.13 -15.36
C ILE A 72 -5.93 -17.88 -15.20
N GLN A 73 -7.17 -17.98 -15.68
CA GLN A 73 -8.19 -16.97 -15.48
C GLN A 73 -9.03 -17.29 -14.24
N ARG A 74 -9.25 -16.29 -13.38
CA ARG A 74 -10.25 -16.36 -12.31
C ARG A 74 -11.04 -15.06 -12.26
N GLY A 75 -12.30 -15.17 -11.81
CA GLY A 75 -13.07 -14.02 -11.39
C GLY A 75 -12.53 -13.49 -10.07
N ILE A 76 -11.90 -12.33 -10.10
CA ILE A 76 -11.41 -11.65 -8.90
C ILE A 76 -12.34 -10.49 -8.60
N GLY A 77 -12.88 -10.48 -7.38
CA GLY A 77 -13.65 -9.38 -6.85
C GLY A 77 -12.73 -8.18 -6.58
N LYS A 78 -13.09 -7.02 -7.12
CA LYS A 78 -12.46 -5.74 -6.84
C LYS A 78 -13.51 -4.75 -6.36
N CYS A 79 -13.16 -3.93 -5.40
CA CYS A 79 -14.05 -2.88 -4.94
C CYS A 79 -14.02 -1.70 -5.90
N ALA A 80 -15.19 -1.28 -6.36
CA ALA A 80 -15.37 -0.13 -7.25
C ALA A 80 -16.54 0.72 -6.78
N LYS A 81 -16.41 2.04 -6.95
CA LYS A 81 -17.56 2.94 -6.84
C LYS A 81 -18.37 2.85 -8.12
N VAL A 82 -19.68 2.73 -7.98
CA VAL A 82 -20.61 2.73 -9.11
C VAL A 82 -21.73 3.71 -8.83
N GLN A 83 -22.19 4.40 -9.87
CA GLN A 83 -23.32 5.32 -9.79
C GLN A 83 -24.63 4.54 -9.86
N SER A 84 -25.62 4.93 -9.06
CA SER A 84 -26.97 4.37 -9.15
C SER A 84 -27.58 4.67 -10.53
N LEU A 85 -28.01 3.62 -11.23
CA LEU A 85 -28.78 3.71 -12.48
C LEU A 85 -30.25 3.28 -12.28
N SER A 86 -30.63 2.75 -11.12
CA SER A 86 -32.02 2.39 -10.79
C SER A 86 -32.23 2.19 -9.29
N SER A 87 -33.42 2.57 -8.82
CA SER A 87 -33.98 2.27 -7.50
C SER A 87 -34.46 0.81 -7.48
N SER A 88 -33.66 -0.10 -6.97
CA SER A 88 -34.14 -1.41 -6.55
C SER A 88 -33.72 -1.62 -5.10
N GLU A 89 -34.71 -1.46 -4.23
CA GLU A 89 -34.65 -1.70 -2.79
C GLU A 89 -34.49 -3.20 -2.56
N GLU A 90 -33.27 -3.66 -2.30
CA GLU A 90 -32.99 -4.85 -1.51
C GLU A 90 -31.48 -4.83 -1.15
N ASP A 91 -31.20 -4.71 0.16
CA ASP A 91 -29.86 -4.57 0.78
C ASP A 91 -29.01 -3.39 0.24
N GLN A 92 -29.59 -2.18 0.24
CA GLN A 92 -28.95 -1.01 -0.34
C GLN A 92 -27.73 -0.54 0.51
N PRO A 93 -26.49 -0.65 -0.01
CA PRO A 93 -25.32 -0.16 0.71
C PRO A 93 -25.42 1.36 0.90
N SER A 94 -25.02 1.84 2.07
CA SER A 94 -24.94 3.28 2.39
C SER A 94 -24.25 4.05 1.25
N SER A 95 -24.81 5.20 0.88
CA SER A 95 -24.21 6.10 -0.12
C SER A 95 -22.73 6.33 0.19
N CYS A 96 -21.90 6.27 -0.86
CA CYS A 96 -20.47 6.46 -0.83
C CYS A 96 -20.14 7.84 -1.41
N PRO A 97 -19.74 8.82 -0.57
CA PRO A 97 -19.36 10.13 -1.06
C PRO A 97 -18.21 10.07 -2.07
N SER A 98 -18.16 11.02 -3.01
CA SER A 98 -17.12 11.12 -4.04
C SER A 98 -15.70 11.16 -3.47
N HIS A 99 -15.52 11.78 -2.30
CA HIS A 99 -14.22 11.92 -1.63
C HIS A 99 -13.82 10.70 -0.77
N HIS A 100 -14.73 9.76 -0.51
CA HIS A 100 -14.42 8.55 0.27
C HIS A 100 -13.65 7.52 -0.59
N LEU A 101 -12.96 6.57 0.03
CA LEU A 101 -12.32 5.46 -0.66
C LEU A 101 -13.22 4.22 -0.61
N CYS A 102 -13.38 3.53 -1.74
CA CYS A 102 -14.06 2.24 -1.80
C CYS A 102 -13.05 1.11 -1.65
N LEU A 103 -13.01 0.49 -0.47
CA LEU A 103 -11.96 -0.45 -0.08
C LEU A 103 -12.55 -1.81 0.30
N ALA A 104 -11.82 -2.89 0.02
CA ALA A 104 -12.20 -4.22 0.51
C ALA A 104 -12.09 -4.25 2.04
N SER A 105 -13.21 -4.49 2.71
CA SER A 105 -13.27 -4.75 4.15
C SER A 105 -13.17 -6.24 4.46
N LYS A 106 -13.54 -7.10 3.49
CA LYS A 106 -13.33 -8.54 3.55
C LYS A 106 -12.85 -9.07 2.20
N SER A 107 -11.80 -9.88 2.24
CA SER A 107 -11.28 -10.60 1.08
C SER A 107 -11.15 -12.09 1.36
N GLN A 108 -11.25 -12.88 0.31
CA GLN A 108 -10.93 -14.29 0.29
C GLN A 108 -9.61 -14.48 -0.45
N LEU A 109 -8.73 -15.29 0.13
CA LEU A 109 -7.43 -15.60 -0.46
C LEU A 109 -7.51 -16.93 -1.21
N HIS A 110 -6.90 -16.94 -2.39
CA HIS A 110 -6.86 -18.07 -3.30
C HIS A 110 -5.40 -18.40 -3.60
N ASP A 111 -4.98 -19.58 -3.22
CA ASP A 111 -3.67 -20.10 -3.59
C ASP A 111 -3.76 -20.71 -4.99
N ILE A 112 -2.88 -20.27 -5.89
CA ILE A 112 -2.87 -20.64 -7.30
C ILE A 112 -1.49 -21.19 -7.62
N SER A 113 -1.44 -22.46 -8.05
CA SER A 113 -0.21 -23.09 -8.50
C SER A 113 0.17 -22.59 -9.90
N THR A 114 1.40 -22.11 -10.03
CA THR A 114 1.98 -21.58 -11.26
C THR A 114 3.27 -22.34 -11.60
N ILE A 115 3.82 -22.12 -12.79
CA ILE A 115 5.16 -22.65 -13.14
C ILE A 115 6.26 -22.21 -12.16
N SER A 116 6.13 -21.02 -11.58
CA SER A 116 7.14 -20.44 -10.67
C SER A 116 6.84 -20.73 -9.19
N GLY A 117 5.87 -21.60 -8.90
CA GLY A 117 5.43 -21.93 -7.54
C GLY A 117 4.01 -21.45 -7.23
N ILE A 118 3.65 -21.42 -5.96
CA ILE A 118 2.30 -21.02 -5.52
C ILE A 118 2.27 -19.50 -5.33
N ILE A 119 1.27 -18.85 -5.92
CA ILE A 119 0.96 -17.44 -5.66
C ILE A 119 -0.36 -17.33 -4.90
N THR A 120 -0.49 -16.34 -4.03
CA THR A 120 -1.75 -16.07 -3.32
C THR A 120 -2.43 -14.84 -3.92
N ALA A 121 -3.60 -15.03 -4.52
CA ALA A 121 -4.44 -13.97 -5.03
C ALA A 121 -5.51 -13.58 -3.99
N SER A 122 -5.81 -12.29 -3.88
CA SER A 122 -6.87 -11.78 -2.99
C SER A 122 -8.08 -11.33 -3.80
N SER A 123 -9.26 -11.82 -3.44
CA SER A 123 -10.54 -11.49 -4.07
C SER A 123 -11.45 -10.80 -3.06
N ALA A 124 -11.90 -9.58 -3.34
CA ALA A 124 -12.81 -8.86 -2.46
C ALA A 124 -14.19 -9.55 -2.43
N VAL A 125 -14.71 -9.78 -1.23
CA VAL A 125 -16.05 -10.34 -0.98
C VAL A 125 -16.98 -9.29 -0.39
N HIS A 126 -16.44 -8.35 0.38
CA HIS A 126 -17.18 -7.22 0.92
C HIS A 126 -16.36 -5.95 0.80
N CYS A 127 -17.03 -4.86 0.45
CA CYS A 127 -16.42 -3.54 0.30
C CYS A 127 -17.06 -2.55 1.27
N THR A 128 -16.32 -1.53 1.68
CA THR A 128 -16.81 -0.45 2.52
C THR A 128 -16.29 0.89 2.03
N CYS A 129 -17.07 1.93 2.26
CA CYS A 129 -16.61 3.30 2.08
C CYS A 129 -15.87 3.76 3.31
N VAL A 130 -14.68 4.34 3.12
CA VAL A 130 -13.85 4.87 4.19
C VAL A 130 -13.53 6.31 3.88
N ASP A 131 -13.83 7.21 4.80
CA ASP A 131 -13.39 8.60 4.70
C ASP A 131 -11.87 8.69 4.92
N PRO A 132 -11.08 9.09 3.90
CA PRO A 132 -9.64 9.26 4.07
C PRO A 132 -9.27 10.59 4.75
N SER A 133 -10.20 11.53 4.94
CA SER A 133 -9.94 12.87 5.48
C SER A 133 -9.42 12.83 6.92
N GLN A 134 -9.85 11.81 7.67
CA GLN A 134 -9.47 11.61 9.07
C GLN A 134 -7.96 11.39 9.23
N ALA A 135 -7.46 11.69 10.44
CA ALA A 135 -6.07 11.43 10.80
C ALA A 135 -5.69 9.95 10.55
N CYS A 136 -4.45 9.72 10.11
CA CYS A 136 -3.93 8.38 9.82
C CYS A 136 -4.22 7.38 10.94
N ARG A 137 -4.98 6.33 10.61
CA ARG A 137 -5.43 5.31 11.54
C ARG A 137 -5.47 3.93 10.90
N ARG A 138 -5.56 2.94 11.77
CA ARG A 138 -5.85 1.56 11.36
C ARG A 138 -7.35 1.40 11.16
N VAL A 139 -7.74 0.81 10.04
CA VAL A 139 -9.09 0.31 9.78
C VAL A 139 -9.05 -1.21 9.64
N SER A 140 -10.14 -1.89 9.99
CA SER A 140 -10.23 -3.34 9.86
C SER A 140 -10.28 -3.77 8.39
N SER A 141 -9.60 -4.88 8.10
CA SER A 141 -9.55 -5.52 6.79
C SER A 141 -9.42 -7.02 7.02
N PHE A 142 -10.50 -7.76 6.78
CA PHE A 142 -10.58 -9.19 7.06
C PHE A 142 -10.10 -10.01 5.88
N HIS A 143 -9.23 -10.97 6.12
CA HIS A 143 -8.83 -11.97 5.13
C HIS A 143 -9.34 -13.34 5.54
N THR A 144 -9.92 -14.06 4.58
CA THR A 144 -10.35 -15.46 4.72
C THR A 144 -9.32 -16.35 4.03
N TYR A 145 -8.62 -17.15 4.83
CA TYR A 145 -7.62 -18.13 4.39
C TYR A 145 -8.28 -19.50 4.20
N HIS A 146 -7.76 -20.30 3.26
CA HIS A 146 -8.15 -21.70 3.01
C HIS A 146 -9.67 -21.92 2.91
N ALA A 147 -10.36 -20.97 2.27
CA ALA A 147 -11.81 -21.01 2.13
C ALA A 147 -12.28 -22.25 1.37
N GLY A 148 -13.34 -22.90 1.87
CA GLY A 148 -13.84 -24.17 1.33
C GLY A 148 -13.16 -25.41 1.89
N SER A 149 -12.25 -25.27 2.87
CA SER A 149 -11.62 -26.39 3.57
C SER A 149 -11.87 -26.34 5.08
N TYR A 150 -11.56 -27.42 5.80
CA TYR A 150 -11.58 -27.47 7.27
C TYR A 150 -10.66 -26.41 7.92
N TYR A 151 -9.59 -26.01 7.25
CA TYR A 151 -8.63 -25.00 7.72
C TYR A 151 -9.11 -23.55 7.52
N LYS A 152 -10.36 -23.34 7.09
CA LYS A 152 -10.91 -22.00 6.83
C LYS A 152 -10.78 -21.12 8.07
N THR A 153 -10.02 -20.04 7.93
CA THR A 153 -9.79 -19.08 9.03
C THR A 153 -10.00 -17.66 8.52
N THR A 154 -10.80 -16.87 9.23
CA THR A 154 -10.99 -15.43 8.93
C THR A 154 -10.38 -14.59 10.02
N MET A 155 -9.56 -13.59 9.65
CA MET A 155 -8.97 -12.67 10.63
C MET A 155 -8.79 -11.26 10.09
N ASP A 156 -8.86 -10.29 10.99
CA ASP A 156 -8.56 -8.89 10.70
C ASP A 156 -7.04 -8.68 10.63
N VAL A 157 -6.52 -8.50 9.40
CA VAL A 157 -5.12 -8.14 9.14
C VAL A 157 -4.89 -6.63 9.21
N GLY A 158 -5.96 -5.84 9.08
CA GLY A 158 -5.94 -4.38 9.12
C GLY A 158 -5.39 -3.72 7.86
N ARG A 159 -5.68 -2.43 7.72
CA ARG A 159 -5.13 -1.52 6.71
C ARG A 159 -4.91 -0.14 7.32
N CYS A 160 -3.95 0.62 6.82
CA CYS A 160 -3.75 2.01 7.20
C CYS A 160 -4.46 2.93 6.21
N VAL A 161 -5.27 3.86 6.72
CA VAL A 161 -6.00 4.86 5.94
C VAL A 161 -6.00 6.19 6.71
N GLY A 162 -5.95 7.29 5.98
CA GLY A 162 -6.08 8.63 6.54
C GLY A 162 -5.12 9.63 5.88
N THR A 163 -5.28 10.89 6.23
CA THR A 163 -4.40 11.97 5.79
C THR A 163 -3.26 12.21 6.78
N CYS A 164 -2.20 12.84 6.27
CA CYS A 164 -1.02 13.23 7.03
C CYS A 164 -0.74 14.72 6.84
N ALA A 165 -0.27 15.37 7.91
CA ALA A 165 0.09 16.78 7.88
C ALA A 165 1.30 17.03 6.96
N LYS A 166 1.48 18.30 6.56
CA LYS A 166 2.62 18.73 5.73
C LYS A 166 3.94 18.27 6.36
N GLY A 167 4.76 17.56 5.58
CA GLY A 167 6.06 17.02 6.00
C GLY A 167 6.07 15.51 6.34
N GLN A 168 4.91 14.87 6.47
CA GLN A 168 4.76 13.41 6.48
C GLN A 168 4.08 12.97 5.18
N LYS A 169 4.64 11.97 4.50
CA LYS A 169 4.27 11.69 3.10
C LYS A 169 3.14 10.68 2.97
N THR A 170 3.02 9.73 3.89
CA THR A 170 2.11 8.58 3.73
C THR A 170 1.66 8.01 5.07
N CYS A 171 0.38 7.62 5.16
CA CYS A 171 -0.14 6.83 6.27
C CYS A 171 0.29 5.36 6.12
N LYS A 172 1.11 4.84 7.04
CA LYS A 172 1.70 3.49 6.95
C LYS A 172 1.66 2.74 8.27
N ALA A 173 1.81 1.43 8.19
CA ALA A 173 1.93 0.57 9.37
C ALA A 173 3.27 0.82 10.06
N VAL A 174 3.22 1.18 11.34
CA VAL A 174 4.40 1.37 12.19
C VAL A 174 4.57 0.27 13.22
N SER A 175 3.55 -0.57 13.39
CA SER A 175 3.66 -1.80 14.19
C SER A 175 2.83 -2.92 13.57
N THR A 176 3.42 -4.11 13.56
CA THR A 176 2.80 -5.34 13.08
C THR A 176 3.10 -6.47 14.05
N THR A 177 2.16 -7.38 14.22
CA THR A 177 2.35 -8.65 14.94
C THR A 177 2.20 -9.81 13.97
N THR A 178 2.88 -10.91 14.24
CA THR A 178 2.72 -12.14 13.46
C THR A 178 1.70 -13.04 14.13
N ILE A 179 0.79 -13.61 13.35
CA ILE A 179 -0.19 -14.60 13.78
C ILE A 179 0.03 -15.86 12.96
N SER A 180 -0.03 -17.02 13.61
CA SER A 180 0.05 -18.31 12.94
C SER A 180 -1.33 -18.72 12.42
N VAL A 181 -1.42 -19.14 11.16
CA VAL A 181 -2.66 -19.60 10.52
C VAL A 181 -2.45 -21.04 10.08
N ASN A 182 -3.21 -21.95 10.65
CA ASN A 182 -3.13 -23.36 10.29
C ASN A 182 -3.68 -23.56 8.87
N GLY A 183 -2.94 -24.32 8.06
CA GLY A 183 -3.32 -24.67 6.72
C GLY A 183 -3.03 -26.15 6.43
N PRO A 184 -3.46 -26.64 5.25
CA PRO A 184 -3.25 -28.02 4.84
C PRO A 184 -1.76 -28.41 4.74
N ASN A 185 -0.88 -27.43 4.49
CA ASN A 185 0.57 -27.63 4.36
C ASN A 185 1.33 -27.18 5.62
N GLY A 186 0.66 -27.16 6.79
CA GLY A 186 1.21 -26.64 8.03
C GLY A 186 0.83 -25.18 8.29
N ALA A 187 1.35 -24.63 9.39
CA ALA A 187 1.00 -23.29 9.82
C ALA A 187 1.83 -22.21 9.11
N GLN A 188 1.18 -21.17 8.62
CA GLN A 188 1.81 -20.03 7.97
C GLN A 188 1.78 -18.77 8.85
N CYS A 189 2.87 -17.99 8.82
CA CYS A 189 2.97 -16.74 9.54
C CYS A 189 2.35 -15.58 8.74
N VAL A 190 1.30 -14.96 9.27
CA VAL A 190 0.63 -13.80 8.68
C VAL A 190 0.92 -12.54 9.48
N LYS A 191 1.23 -11.44 8.79
CA LYS A 191 1.42 -10.13 9.42
C LYS A 191 0.07 -9.44 9.63
N LYS A 192 -0.26 -9.11 10.88
CA LYS A 192 -1.38 -8.25 11.27
C LYS A 192 -0.86 -6.87 11.64
N ILE A 193 -1.42 -5.83 11.03
CA ILE A 193 -1.15 -4.45 11.41
C ILE A 193 -1.79 -4.19 12.76
N THR A 194 -1.06 -3.55 13.68
CA THR A 194 -1.59 -3.16 15.00
C THR A 194 -1.64 -1.65 15.18
N LYS A 195 -0.68 -0.91 14.60
CA LYS A 195 -0.65 0.56 14.64
C LYS A 195 -0.29 1.13 13.28
N CYS A 196 -0.99 2.21 12.93
CA CYS A 196 -0.69 3.05 11.77
C CYS A 196 -0.26 4.43 12.27
N ALA A 197 0.64 5.08 11.54
CA ALA A 197 1.00 6.46 11.78
C ALA A 197 1.45 7.12 10.48
N CYS A 198 1.52 8.44 10.52
CA CYS A 198 2.05 9.21 9.41
C CYS A 198 3.57 9.15 9.38
N THR A 199 4.11 8.70 8.24
CA THR A 199 5.54 8.41 8.11
C THR A 199 6.22 9.36 7.14
N ARG A 200 7.50 9.63 7.40
CA ARG A 200 8.41 10.23 6.42
C ARG A 200 8.89 9.17 5.42
N THR A 201 9.80 9.55 4.52
CA THR A 201 10.38 8.65 3.53
C THR A 201 11.15 7.49 4.18
N CYS A 202 11.84 7.75 5.29
CA CYS A 202 12.47 6.77 6.17
C CYS A 202 11.83 6.86 7.56
N TYR A 203 11.43 5.73 8.12
CA TYR A 203 10.71 5.70 9.40
C TYR A 203 11.00 4.41 10.17
N ARG A 204 10.78 4.47 11.49
CA ARG A 204 10.88 3.32 12.38
C ARG A 204 9.63 2.46 12.28
N VAL A 205 9.82 1.15 12.20
CA VAL A 205 8.76 0.15 12.40
C VAL A 205 9.13 -0.68 13.62
N SER A 206 8.14 -0.99 14.45
CA SER A 206 8.26 -1.90 15.59
C SER A 206 8.79 -3.25 15.13
N HIS A 207 9.90 -3.68 15.72
CA HIS A 207 10.52 -4.98 15.44
C HIS A 207 10.96 -5.58 16.76
N LYS A 208 10.24 -6.60 17.20
CA LYS A 208 10.44 -7.23 18.51
C LYS A 208 11.36 -8.43 18.39
N GLN A 209 12.34 -8.52 19.27
CA GLN A 209 13.26 -9.65 19.37
C GLN A 209 13.34 -10.14 20.81
N LEU A 210 13.57 -11.45 20.98
CA LEU A 210 13.74 -12.08 22.27
C LEU A 210 15.20 -12.01 22.68
N PHE A 211 15.48 -11.40 23.83
CA PHE A 211 16.82 -11.29 24.40
C PHE A 211 16.93 -12.08 25.69
N ARG A 212 18.10 -12.70 25.88
CA ARG A 212 18.49 -13.30 27.14
C ARG A 212 19.20 -12.25 27.98
N THR A 213 18.63 -11.89 29.12
CA THR A 213 19.17 -10.86 30.03
C THR A 213 19.45 -11.45 31.40
N ARG A 214 20.42 -10.88 32.14
CA ARG A 214 20.67 -11.22 33.54
C ARG A 214 19.88 -10.26 34.43
N GLN A 215 19.05 -10.80 35.31
CA GLN A 215 18.37 -10.04 36.33
C GLN A 215 18.89 -10.48 37.69
N PHE A 216 19.34 -9.53 38.49
CA PHE A 216 19.71 -9.82 39.87
C PHE A 216 18.45 -10.03 40.71
N ASP A 217 18.39 -11.17 41.38
CA ASP A 217 17.31 -11.54 42.28
C ASP A 217 17.75 -11.24 43.71
N LYS A 218 17.14 -10.22 44.32
CA LYS A 218 17.47 -9.77 45.68
C LYS A 218 17.13 -10.82 46.73
N THR A 219 16.16 -11.70 46.47
CA THR A 219 15.71 -12.73 47.40
C THR A 219 16.67 -13.92 47.47
N THR A 220 17.29 -14.29 46.35
CA THR A 220 18.26 -15.40 46.30
C THR A 220 19.72 -14.94 46.24
N ASN A 221 19.97 -13.62 46.34
CA ASN A 221 21.27 -12.97 46.21
C ASN A 221 22.09 -13.47 44.99
N SER A 222 21.41 -13.72 43.86
CA SER A 222 22.02 -14.37 42.70
C SER A 222 21.47 -13.84 41.37
N ASN A 223 22.24 -14.02 40.31
CA ASN A 223 21.84 -13.60 38.97
C ASN A 223 21.02 -14.70 38.29
N ARG A 224 19.75 -14.41 37.97
CA ARG A 224 18.92 -15.30 37.16
C ARG A 224 18.91 -14.86 35.70
N THR A 225 18.90 -15.85 34.81
CA THR A 225 18.65 -15.61 33.38
C THR A 225 17.16 -15.39 33.17
N VAL A 226 16.78 -14.27 32.54
CA VAL A 226 15.39 -14.01 32.13
C VAL A 226 15.33 -13.65 30.65
N TYR A 227 14.32 -14.17 29.96
CA TYR A 227 14.03 -13.83 28.58
C TYR A 227 13.12 -12.60 28.54
N ARG A 228 13.48 -11.60 27.73
CA ARG A 228 12.72 -10.36 27.56
C ARG A 228 12.50 -10.08 26.08
N VAL A 229 11.28 -9.70 25.73
CA VAL A 229 10.98 -9.22 24.38
C VAL A 229 11.26 -7.71 24.33
N ILE A 230 12.18 -7.30 23.46
CA ILE A 230 12.58 -5.90 23.29
C ILE A 230 12.23 -5.46 21.87
N ASP A 231 11.60 -4.30 21.72
CA ASP A 231 11.41 -3.66 20.42
C ASP A 231 12.68 -2.93 20.01
N VAL A 232 13.55 -3.63 19.27
CA VAL A 232 14.79 -3.05 18.72
C VAL A 232 14.51 -2.14 17.53
N GLY A 233 13.36 -2.34 16.88
CA GLY A 233 12.97 -1.57 15.71
C GLY A 233 13.72 -1.92 14.45
N LYS A 234 13.12 -1.52 13.33
CA LYS A 234 13.74 -1.60 12.02
C LYS A 234 13.37 -0.38 11.20
N CYS A 235 14.33 0.14 10.46
CA CYS A 235 14.07 1.21 9.52
C CYS A 235 13.37 0.68 8.26
N SER A 236 12.35 1.40 7.82
CA SER A 236 11.55 1.09 6.64
C SER A 236 11.45 2.30 5.72
N GLY A 237 11.34 2.04 4.42
CA GLY A 237 11.34 3.07 3.37
C GLY A 237 12.75 3.39 2.83
N GLN A 238 12.91 4.56 2.23
CA GLN A 238 14.18 4.97 1.61
C GLN A 238 15.06 5.64 2.66
N CYS A 239 15.85 4.82 3.35
CA CYS A 239 16.76 5.25 4.41
C CYS A 239 18.17 5.40 3.85
N TYR A 240 18.67 6.64 3.78
CA TYR A 240 20.03 6.91 3.31
C TYR A 240 21.06 6.56 4.41
N LYS A 241 22.08 5.79 4.02
CA LYS A 241 23.13 5.28 4.94
C LYS A 241 23.96 6.37 5.64
N LYS A 242 23.88 7.63 5.21
CA LYS A 242 24.63 8.76 5.80
C LYS A 242 24.13 9.18 7.20
N ARG A 243 22.98 8.68 7.67
CA ARG A 243 22.47 8.89 9.05
C ARG A 243 21.77 7.64 9.59
N PRO A 244 22.51 6.58 9.97
CA PRO A 244 21.94 5.31 10.42
C PRO A 244 21.08 5.46 11.70
N SER A 245 21.33 6.49 12.51
CA SER A 245 20.55 6.82 13.71
C SER A 245 19.20 7.50 13.43
N SER A 246 18.96 8.03 12.23
CA SER A 246 17.80 8.91 11.95
C SER A 246 16.43 8.23 12.07
N CYS A 247 16.39 6.89 12.10
CA CYS A 247 15.17 6.10 12.10
C CYS A 247 15.05 5.14 13.29
N ILE A 248 16.03 5.05 14.19
CA ILE A 248 16.01 4.10 15.33
C ILE A 248 15.64 4.80 16.63
N TYR A 249 16.08 6.06 16.82
CA TYR A 249 15.80 6.88 17.99
C TYR A 249 14.53 7.72 17.75
N TRP A 250 13.38 7.17 18.12
CA TRP A 250 12.12 7.89 18.31
C TRP A 250 11.54 7.47 19.65
#